data_AF-A0A962YW08-F1
#
_entry.id   AF-A0A962YW08-F1
#
_cell.length_a   1.000
_cell.length_b   1.000
_cell.length_c   1.000
_cell.angle_alpha   90.00
_cell.angle_beta   90.00
_cell.angle_gamma   90.00
#
_symmetry.space_group_name_H-M   'P 1'
#
loop_
_entity.id
_entity.type
_entity.pdbx_description
1 polymer ?
#
loop_
_entity_poly.entity_id
_entity_poly.type
_entity_poly.pdbx_seq_one_letter_code
_entity_poly.pdbx_strand_id
1 'polypeptide(L)'
;IVSADPHGFRAGRARYHLLPHNGYVGFSRVPHVGEARAGDYVLILSPLNGVGYNRGSQALEWQGGRLPAEMLYVAAAGALFRVGGG
;
A
#
# COMPACT_ATOMS: atom_id res chain seq x y z
N ILE A 1 -3.44 4.77 -1.03
CA ILE A 1 -2.00 5.21 -1.07
C ILE A 1 -1.49 5.30 0.36
N VAL A 2 -0.39 4.62 0.66
CA VAL A 2 0.30 4.64 1.96
C VAL A 2 1.67 5.28 1.78
N SER A 3 2.03 6.24 2.63
CA SER A 3 3.32 6.93 2.58
C SER A 3 3.74 7.41 3.97
N ALA A 4 5.05 7.45 4.22
CA ALA A 4 5.59 8.09 5.43
C ALA A 4 5.39 9.62 5.43
N ASP A 5 5.21 10.23 4.25
CA ASP A 5 4.84 11.64 4.10
C ASP A 5 3.59 11.76 3.21
N PRO A 6 2.38 11.59 3.78
CA PRO A 6 1.14 11.65 3.03
C PRO A 6 0.85 13.01 2.39
N HIS A 7 1.47 14.10 2.86
CA HIS A 7 1.27 15.45 2.31
C HIS A 7 2.42 15.89 1.38
N GLY A 8 3.48 15.07 1.29
CA GLY A 8 4.65 15.31 0.47
C GLY A 8 4.41 15.20 -1.03
N PHE A 9 5.42 15.65 -1.77
CA PHE A 9 5.40 15.71 -3.23
C PHE A 9 5.04 14.36 -3.89
N ARG A 10 5.63 13.24 -3.43
CA ARG A 10 5.39 11.92 -4.01
C ARG A 10 3.95 11.44 -3.80
N ALA A 11 3.41 11.65 -2.60
CA ALA A 11 2.03 11.32 -2.29
C ALA A 11 1.07 12.20 -3.10
N GLY A 12 1.34 13.51 -3.19
CA GLY A 12 0.56 14.44 -4.02
C GLY A 12 0.55 14.05 -5.51
N ARG A 13 1.71 13.75 -6.09
CA ARG A 13 1.82 13.30 -7.49
C ARG A 13 1.07 11.98 -7.72
N ALA A 14 1.22 11.01 -6.83
CA ALA A 14 0.50 9.74 -6.93
C ALA A 14 -1.02 9.94 -6.85
N ARG A 15 -1.50 10.81 -5.94
CA ARG A 15 -2.92 11.18 -5.83
C ARG A 15 -3.43 11.81 -7.12
N TYR A 16 -2.69 12.77 -7.69
CA TYR A 16 -3.08 13.44 -8.93
C TYR A 16 -3.36 12.45 -10.05
N HIS A 17 -2.49 11.44 -10.24
CA HIS A 17 -2.68 10.41 -11.26
C HIS A 17 -3.78 9.40 -10.93
N LEU A 18 -4.17 9.28 -9.66
CA LEU A 18 -5.18 8.34 -9.19
C LEU A 18 -6.56 8.99 -8.97
N LEU A 19 -6.70 10.31 -9.17
CA LEU A 19 -7.98 11.03 -9.12
C LEU A 19 -9.14 10.38 -9.89
N PRO A 20 -8.94 9.80 -11.10
CA PRO A 20 -10.05 9.16 -11.81
C PRO A 20 -10.44 7.78 -11.24
N HIS A 21 -9.74 7.29 -10.21
CA HIS A 21 -9.98 5.99 -9.60
C HIS A 21 -10.50 6.13 -8.17
N ASN A 22 -11.31 5.18 -7.72
CA ASN A 22 -11.73 5.08 -6.31
C ASN A 22 -10.50 4.79 -5.44
N GLY A 23 -9.89 5.83 -4.90
CA GLY A 23 -8.66 5.75 -4.13
C GLY A 23 -8.87 6.25 -2.70
N TYR A 24 -8.61 5.39 -1.73
CA TYR A 24 -8.39 5.86 -0.37
C TYR A 24 -7.00 6.49 -0.25
N VAL A 25 -6.96 7.75 0.20
CA VAL A 25 -5.76 8.59 0.24
C VAL A 25 -5.51 9.11 1.66
N GLY A 26 -4.24 9.28 2.03
CA GLY A 26 -3.90 9.91 3.32
C GLY A 26 -3.48 8.97 4.43
N PHE A 27 -3.32 7.67 4.16
CA PHE A 27 -2.88 6.76 5.20
C PHE A 27 -1.36 6.83 5.43
N SER A 28 -0.99 7.05 6.68
CA SER A 28 0.38 6.87 7.20
C SER A 28 0.67 5.41 7.59
N ARG A 29 -0.34 4.54 7.53
CA ARG A 29 -0.27 3.11 7.88
C ARG A 29 -0.94 2.24 6.82
N VAL A 30 -0.56 0.97 6.76
CA VAL A 30 -1.27 -0.01 5.93
C VAL A 30 -2.70 -0.15 6.47
N PRO A 31 -3.74 -0.20 5.62
CA PRO A 31 -5.11 -0.39 6.06
C PRO A 31 -5.26 -1.67 6.89
N HIS A 32 -6.13 -1.62 7.91
CA HIS A 32 -6.37 -2.79 8.76
C HIS A 32 -7.07 -3.91 7.97
N VAL A 33 -6.89 -5.15 8.44
CA VAL A 33 -7.63 -6.31 7.92
C VAL A 33 -9.13 -6.06 8.14
N GLY A 34 -9.87 -5.84 7.04
CA GLY A 34 -11.28 -5.45 7.05
C GLY A 34 -11.58 -4.10 6.39
N GLU A 35 -10.61 -3.18 6.34
CA GLU A 35 -10.74 -1.93 5.57
C GLU A 35 -10.43 -2.16 4.08
N ALA A 36 -9.44 -3.00 3.80
CA ALA A 36 -9.08 -3.42 2.46
C ALA A 36 -9.82 -4.71 2.07
N ARG A 37 -10.44 -4.71 0.90
CA ARG A 37 -11.17 -5.85 0.33
C ARG A 37 -10.32 -6.57 -0.70
N ALA A 38 -10.63 -7.86 -0.91
CA ALA A 38 -10.02 -8.64 -1.98
C ALA A 38 -10.20 -7.94 -3.33
N GLY A 39 -9.10 -7.81 -4.08
CA GLY A 39 -9.07 -7.08 -5.35
C GLY A 39 -8.72 -5.60 -5.24
N ASP A 40 -8.67 -5.02 -4.04
CA ASP A 40 -8.18 -3.66 -3.84
C ASP A 40 -6.68 -3.55 -4.16
N TYR A 41 -6.23 -2.35 -4.46
CA TYR A 41 -4.83 -2.05 -4.75
C TYR A 41 -4.22 -1.19 -3.66
N VAL A 42 -3.07 -1.60 -3.16
CA VAL A 42 -2.30 -0.87 -2.16
C VAL A 42 -0.99 -0.40 -2.79
N LEU A 43 -0.85 0.92 -2.92
CA LEU A 43 0.41 1.55 -3.31
C LEU A 43 1.14 2.04 -2.05
N ILE A 44 2.31 1.47 -1.79
CA ILE A 44 3.22 1.87 -0.70
C ILE A 44 4.36 2.69 -1.31
N LEU A 45 4.47 3.96 -0.93
CA LEU A 45 5.56 4.84 -1.35
C LEU A 45 6.75 4.72 -0.40
N SER A 46 7.94 4.55 -0.97
CA SER A 46 9.18 4.41 -0.21
C SER A 46 9.69 5.77 0.30
N PRO A 47 10.34 5.79 1.49
CA PRO A 47 10.42 4.70 2.47
C PRO A 47 9.16 4.65 3.35
N LEU A 48 8.70 3.44 3.69
CA LEU A 48 7.69 3.24 4.74
C LEU A 48 8.30 2.34 5.82
N ASN A 49 8.66 2.94 6.95
CA ASN A 49 9.31 2.22 8.04
C ASN A 49 8.34 1.25 8.72
N GLY A 50 8.82 0.05 9.06
CA GLY A 50 8.04 -0.94 9.80
C GLY A 50 7.06 -1.76 8.96
N VAL A 51 7.08 -1.63 7.62
CA VAL A 51 6.30 -2.47 6.70
C VAL A 51 7.23 -3.32 5.85
N GLY A 52 7.16 -4.63 6.05
CA GLY A 52 7.86 -5.64 5.27
C GLY A 52 6.92 -6.35 4.29
N TYR A 53 7.51 -6.97 3.27
CA TYR A 53 6.80 -7.88 2.38
C TYR A 53 7.40 -9.28 2.47
N ASN A 54 6.58 -10.27 2.79
CA ASN A 54 6.96 -11.66 2.83
C ASN A 54 6.52 -12.36 1.53
N ARG A 55 7.51 -12.71 0.69
CA ARG A 55 7.27 -13.40 -0.58
C ARG A 55 6.71 -14.81 -0.42
N GLY A 56 7.07 -15.50 0.66
CA GLY A 56 6.63 -16.88 0.91
C GLY A 56 5.15 -16.97 1.26
N SER A 57 4.65 -15.99 2.01
CA SER A 57 3.23 -15.91 2.41
C SER A 57 2.39 -14.98 1.53
N GLN A 58 3.00 -14.31 0.54
CA GLN A 58 2.40 -13.24 -0.27
C GLN A 58 1.61 -12.26 0.60
N ALA A 59 2.29 -11.69 1.60
CA ALA A 59 1.66 -10.80 2.57
C ALA A 59 2.54 -9.59 2.91
N LEU A 60 1.88 -8.46 3.10
CA LEU A 60 2.44 -7.29 3.77
C LEU A 60 2.36 -7.50 5.27
N GLU A 61 3.47 -7.28 5.98
CA GLU A 61 3.60 -7.51 7.42
C GLU A 61 4.11 -6.23 8.09
N TRP A 62 3.51 -5.86 9.22
CA TRP A 62 3.93 -4.71 10.02
C TRP A 62 3.65 -4.94 11.49
N GLN A 63 4.15 -4.05 12.35
CA GLN A 63 3.83 -4.12 13.77
C GLN A 63 2.34 -3.84 14.00
N GLY A 64 1.56 -4.91 14.23
CA GLY A 64 0.12 -4.84 14.46
C GLY A 64 -0.75 -5.49 13.37
N GLY A 65 -0.17 -6.14 12.36
CA GLY A 65 -0.99 -6.88 11.41
C GLY A 65 -0.25 -7.51 10.25
N ARG A 66 -1.01 -8.31 9.49
CA ARG A 66 -0.63 -8.82 8.18
C ARG A 66 -1.79 -8.60 7.21
N LEU A 67 -1.48 -8.26 5.96
CA LEU A 67 -2.45 -8.15 4.88
C LEU A 67 -2.03 -9.08 3.74
N PRO A 68 -2.84 -10.10 3.39
CA PRO A 68 -2.61 -10.92 2.20
C PRO A 68 -2.62 -10.01 0.97
N ALA A 69 -1.50 -9.93 0.28
CA ALA A 69 -1.37 -9.08 -0.89
C ALA A 69 -0.27 -9.59 -1.81
N GLU A 70 -0.57 -9.68 -3.09
CA GLU A 70 0.40 -10.03 -4.12
C GLU A 70 1.13 -8.76 -4.58
N MET A 71 2.47 -8.81 -4.62
CA MET A 71 3.27 -7.75 -5.23
C MET A 71 3.14 -7.79 -6.75
N LEU A 72 2.59 -6.72 -7.33
CA LEU A 72 2.43 -6.58 -8.78
C LEU A 72 3.58 -5.81 -9.43
N TYR A 73 4.12 -4.81 -8.72
CA TYR A 73 5.17 -3.96 -9.27
C TYR A 73 6.05 -3.38 -8.18
N VAL A 74 7.34 -3.21 -8.48
CA VAL A 74 8.32 -2.58 -7.60
C VAL A 74 9.18 -1.59 -8.38
N ALA A 75 9.39 -0.42 -7.79
CA ALA A 75 10.28 0.61 -8.30
C ALA A 75 11.00 1.32 -7.13
N ALA A 76 11.99 2.14 -7.44
CA ALA A 76 12.70 2.95 -6.44
C ALA A 76 11.75 3.86 -5.62
N ALA A 77 10.64 4.28 -6.22
CA ALA A 77 9.65 5.13 -5.58
C ALA A 77 8.69 4.39 -4.63
N GLY A 78 8.60 3.07 -4.69
CA GLY A 78 7.61 2.29 -3.95
C GLY A 78 7.24 0.97 -4.62
N ALA A 79 6.22 0.32 -4.08
CA ALA A 79 5.68 -0.93 -4.62
C ALA A 79 4.15 -0.92 -4.64
N LEU A 80 3.61 -1.60 -5.65
CA LEU A 80 2.18 -1.80 -5.86
C LEU A 80 1.83 -3.25 -5.53
N PHE A 81 0.79 -3.40 -4.71
CA PHE A 81 0.28 -4.68 -4.27
C PHE A 81 -1.21 -4.77 -4.60
N ARG A 82 -1.69 -6.00 -4.83
CA ARG A 82 -3.10 -6.32 -4.94
C ARG A 82 -3.52 -7.16 -3.76
N VAL A 83 -4.56 -6.75 -3.05
CA VAL A 83 -5.07 -7.45 -1.87
C VAL A 83 -5.68 -8.79 -2.30
N GLY A 84 -5.23 -9.86 -1.68
CA GLY A 84 -5.76 -11.20 -1.87
C GLY A 84 -7.05 -11.41 -1.09
N GLY A 85 -7.89 -12.34 -1.57
CA GLY A 85 -8.98 -12.90 -0.77
C GLY A 85 -8.44 -13.98 0.15
N GLY A 86 -8.74 -13.86 1.44
CA GLY A 86 -8.52 -14.91 2.45
C GLY A 86 -9.84 -15.52 2.87
#